data_AF-I2GN47-F1
#
_entry.id   AF-I2GN47-F1
#
_cell.length_a   1.000
_cell.length_b   1.000
_cell.length_c   1.000
_cell.angle_alpha   90.00
_cell.angle_beta   90.00
_cell.angle_gamma   90.00
#
_symmetry.space_group_name_H-M   'P 1'
#
loop_
_entity.id
_entity.type
_entity.pdbx_description
1 polymer ?
#
loop_
_entity_poly.entity_id
_entity_poly.type
_entity_poly.pdbx_seq_one_letter_code
_entity_poly.pdbx_strand_id
1 'polypeptide(L)'
;MVTSAFQNSMYQRWTLLPLAAFVLSWLFGIASIVVFPLLLTTAQYLTLRKHPAVSRPALWFITAITTTYSWIKWGPVSRFSTPVDISETIMTHYAGQIVNSLCILFIVPNEPIETLVRWFGSTLLDAIIWLGLYNLLRQAAPDFTGINHTTGILPFLTYLIISLLAHSVSGLLLLDYAATGLDETPE
;
A
#
# COMPACT_ATOMS: atom_id res chain seq x y z
N MET A 1 29.27 -4.24 -7.05
CA MET A 1 28.31 -5.36 -6.98
C MET A 1 26.92 -4.77 -7.15
N VAL A 2 26.15 -5.21 -8.14
CA VAL A 2 24.73 -4.84 -8.24
C VAL A 2 23.98 -5.77 -7.29
N THR A 3 23.74 -5.32 -6.06
CA THR A 3 22.81 -5.99 -5.16
C THR A 3 21.42 -5.93 -5.80
N SER A 4 20.73 -7.06 -5.83
CA SER A 4 19.35 -7.12 -6.34
C SER A 4 18.47 -6.25 -5.45
N ALA A 5 17.59 -5.43 -6.02
CA ALA A 5 16.65 -4.60 -5.26
C ALA A 5 15.85 -5.41 -4.21
N PHE A 6 15.60 -6.70 -4.49
CA PHE A 6 14.88 -7.60 -3.61
C PHE A 6 15.68 -8.06 -2.38
N GLN A 7 17.00 -7.82 -2.34
CA GLN A 7 17.82 -8.02 -1.14
C GLN A 7 17.60 -6.90 -0.11
N ASN A 8 17.02 -5.75 -0.52
CA ASN A 8 16.64 -4.70 0.40
C ASN A 8 15.34 -5.08 1.13
N SER A 9 15.42 -5.22 2.45
CA SER A 9 14.29 -5.66 3.28
C SER A 9 13.10 -4.68 3.28
N MET A 10 13.35 -3.37 3.10
CA MET A 10 12.31 -2.35 3.03
C MET A 10 11.58 -2.44 1.69
N TYR A 11 12.32 -2.56 0.58
CA TYR A 11 11.76 -2.79 -0.76
C TYR A 11 10.89 -4.06 -0.81
N GLN A 12 11.41 -5.16 -0.26
CA GLN A 12 10.69 -6.44 -0.22
C GLN A 12 9.37 -6.32 0.56
N ARG A 13 9.38 -5.63 1.71
CA ARG A 13 8.19 -5.45 2.56
C ARG A 13 7.18 -4.51 1.92
N TRP A 14 7.65 -3.41 1.34
CA TRP A 14 6.81 -2.48 0.59
C TRP A 14 6.10 -3.18 -0.56
N THR A 15 6.82 -4.05 -1.28
CA THR A 15 6.26 -4.82 -2.40
C THR A 15 5.27 -5.89 -1.94
N LEU A 16 5.65 -6.71 -0.96
CA LEU A 16 4.93 -7.96 -0.67
C LEU A 16 3.86 -7.85 0.43
N LEU A 17 4.06 -7.04 1.46
CA LEU A 17 3.13 -7.02 2.60
C LEU A 17 1.75 -6.46 2.23
N PRO A 18 1.60 -5.42 1.40
CA PRO A 18 0.28 -4.99 0.92
C PRO A 18 -0.44 -6.08 0.11
N LEU A 19 0.29 -6.84 -0.72
CA LEU A 19 -0.26 -7.98 -1.45
C LEU A 19 -0.74 -9.08 -0.50
N ALA A 20 0.08 -9.40 0.51
CA ALA A 20 -0.30 -10.36 1.55
C ALA A 20 -1.55 -9.89 2.31
N ALA A 21 -1.64 -8.60 2.67
CA ALA A 21 -2.81 -8.02 3.30
C ALA A 21 -4.07 -8.17 2.42
N PHE A 22 -3.95 -7.94 1.11
CA PHE A 22 -5.05 -8.12 0.16
C PHE A 22 -5.50 -9.58 0.09
N VAL A 23 -4.57 -10.51 -0.17
CA VAL A 23 -4.87 -11.95 -0.27
C VAL A 23 -5.49 -12.49 1.02
N LEU A 24 -4.90 -12.15 2.17
CA LEU A 24 -5.40 -12.58 3.47
C LEU A 24 -6.78 -12.00 3.77
N SER A 25 -7.02 -10.72 3.44
CA SER A 25 -8.34 -10.10 3.67
C SER A 25 -9.44 -10.80 2.89
N TRP A 26 -9.15 -11.33 1.70
CA TRP A 26 -10.11 -12.03 0.87
C TRP A 26 -10.66 -13.30 1.53
N LEU A 27 -9.84 -13.97 2.35
CA LEU A 27 -10.26 -15.16 3.12
C LEU A 27 -11.40 -14.86 4.10
N PHE A 28 -11.63 -13.59 4.43
CA PHE A 28 -12.68 -13.15 5.36
C PHE A 28 -13.98 -12.72 4.65
N GLY A 29 -14.08 -12.87 3.33
CA GLY A 29 -15.32 -12.59 2.58
C GLY A 29 -15.83 -11.15 2.81
N ILE A 30 -17.08 -10.99 3.27
CA ILE A 30 -17.65 -9.65 3.56
C ILE A 30 -16.87 -8.92 4.66
N ALA A 31 -16.32 -9.65 5.65
CA ALA A 31 -15.52 -9.03 6.70
C ALA A 31 -14.19 -8.45 6.19
N SER A 32 -13.76 -8.78 4.96
CA SER A 32 -12.62 -8.13 4.28
C SER A 32 -12.73 -6.61 4.27
N ILE A 33 -13.94 -6.06 4.25
CA ILE A 33 -14.22 -4.62 4.35
C ILE A 33 -13.50 -3.99 5.55
N VAL A 34 -13.52 -4.64 6.70
CA VAL A 34 -12.90 -4.12 7.94
C VAL A 34 -11.50 -4.69 8.12
N VAL A 35 -11.29 -5.95 7.75
CA VAL A 35 -10.02 -6.65 7.94
C VAL A 35 -8.93 -6.08 7.02
N PHE A 36 -9.25 -5.74 5.77
CA PHE A 36 -8.27 -5.21 4.81
C PHE A 36 -7.56 -3.94 5.29
N PRO A 37 -8.25 -2.85 5.69
CA PRO A 37 -7.56 -1.65 6.15
C PRO A 37 -6.68 -1.90 7.38
N LEU A 38 -7.09 -2.80 8.30
CA LEU A 38 -6.28 -3.17 9.46
C LEU A 38 -5.02 -3.96 9.08
N LEU A 39 -5.15 -4.93 8.18
CA LEU A 39 -4.01 -5.69 7.65
C LEU A 39 -3.04 -4.78 6.89
N LEU A 40 -3.57 -3.81 6.15
CA LEU A 40 -2.77 -2.85 5.40
C LEU A 40 -2.01 -1.88 6.31
N THR A 41 -2.66 -1.34 7.36
CA THR A 41 -1.97 -0.56 8.40
C THR A 41 -0.88 -1.40 9.08
N THR A 42 -1.15 -2.69 9.33
CA THR A 42 -0.15 -3.61 9.90
C THR A 42 1.02 -3.85 8.95
N ALA A 43 0.76 -4.05 7.66
CA ALA A 43 1.79 -4.19 6.63
C ALA A 43 2.72 -2.98 6.60
N GLN A 44 2.15 -1.77 6.57
CA GLN A 44 2.92 -0.52 6.56
C GLN A 44 3.71 -0.30 7.85
N TYR A 45 3.13 -0.64 9.01
CA TYR A 45 3.84 -0.66 10.29
C TYR A 45 5.07 -1.59 10.24
N LEU A 46 4.92 -2.80 9.71
CA LEU A 46 6.00 -3.77 9.58
C LEU A 46 7.07 -3.34 8.57
N THR A 47 6.71 -2.54 7.56
CA THR A 47 7.67 -1.91 6.63
C THR A 47 8.43 -0.78 7.33
N LEU A 48 7.72 0.14 7.99
CA LEU A 48 8.33 1.26 8.71
C LEU A 48 9.28 0.78 9.80
N ARG A 49 8.92 -0.24 10.59
CA ARG A 49 9.78 -0.76 11.65
C ARG A 49 11.18 -1.22 11.18
N LYS A 50 11.37 -1.48 9.88
CA LYS A 50 12.68 -1.84 9.33
C LYS A 50 13.58 -0.65 9.00
N HIS A 51 13.04 0.57 9.02
CA HIS A 51 13.81 1.76 8.76
C HIS A 51 14.68 2.11 9.98
N PRO A 52 15.99 2.35 9.82
CA PRO A 52 16.94 2.45 10.94
C PRO A 52 16.64 3.64 11.88
N ALA A 53 16.16 4.77 11.35
CA ALA A 53 15.82 5.93 12.17
C ALA A 53 14.42 5.90 12.80
N VAL A 54 13.66 4.81 12.67
CA VAL A 54 12.33 4.69 13.29
C VAL A 54 12.47 4.43 14.78
N SER A 55 11.96 5.37 15.59
CA SER A 55 12.01 5.29 17.05
C SER A 55 10.66 4.95 17.69
N ARG A 56 9.56 5.27 17.02
CA ARG A 56 8.19 5.13 17.56
C ARG A 56 7.23 4.50 16.55
N PRO A 57 7.52 3.27 16.06
CA PRO A 57 6.73 2.66 14.99
C PRO A 57 5.26 2.45 15.37
N ALA A 58 4.97 2.24 16.66
CA ALA A 58 3.60 2.03 17.17
C ALA A 58 2.66 3.23 16.91
N LEU A 59 3.19 4.45 16.76
CA LEU A 59 2.36 5.63 16.43
C LEU A 59 1.70 5.49 15.05
N TRP A 60 2.21 4.62 14.17
CA TRP A 60 1.56 4.33 12.90
C TRP A 60 0.15 3.77 13.08
N PHE A 61 -0.15 3.05 14.16
CA PHE A 61 -1.50 2.50 14.39
C PHE A 61 -2.57 3.57 14.63
N ILE A 62 -2.20 4.82 14.92
CA ILE A 62 -3.15 5.94 14.93
C ILE A 62 -3.80 6.10 13.55
N THR A 63 -3.04 5.81 12.49
CA THR A 63 -3.53 5.82 11.11
C THR A 63 -4.53 4.71 10.80
N ALA A 64 -4.68 3.68 11.65
CA ALA A 64 -5.69 2.65 11.47
C ALA A 64 -7.10 3.25 11.48
N ILE A 65 -7.33 4.26 12.32
CA ILE A 65 -8.63 4.95 12.43
C ILE A 65 -8.95 5.68 11.13
N THR A 66 -8.01 6.50 10.64
CA THR A 66 -8.19 7.26 9.40
C THR A 66 -8.27 6.34 8.18
N THR A 67 -7.44 5.30 8.11
CA THR A 67 -7.45 4.30 7.03
C THR A 67 -8.78 3.55 6.99
N THR A 68 -9.25 3.07 8.15
CA THR A 68 -10.51 2.32 8.26
C THR A 68 -11.71 3.21 7.97
N TYR A 69 -11.74 4.43 8.53
CA TYR A 69 -12.80 5.39 8.25
C TYR A 69 -12.88 5.74 6.77
N SER A 70 -11.75 6.04 6.13
CA SER A 70 -11.71 6.36 4.71
C SER A 70 -12.20 5.19 3.85
N TRP A 71 -11.78 3.97 4.21
CA TRP A 71 -12.18 2.75 3.53
C TRP A 71 -13.68 2.43 3.68
N ILE A 72 -14.25 2.62 4.87
CA ILE A 72 -15.69 2.38 5.09
C ILE A 72 -16.52 3.46 4.38
N LYS A 73 -16.11 4.73 4.48
CA LYS A 73 -16.91 5.86 3.99
C LYS A 73 -16.88 6.06 2.48
N TRP A 74 -15.77 5.72 1.82
CA TRP A 74 -15.60 5.94 0.39
C TRP A 74 -15.14 4.70 -0.37
N GLY A 75 -14.79 3.63 0.35
CA GLY A 75 -14.54 2.34 -0.26
C GLY A 75 -15.84 1.56 -0.52
N PRO A 76 -15.72 0.24 -0.74
CA PRO A 76 -16.78 -0.58 -1.35
C PRO A 76 -18.12 -0.57 -0.60
N VAL A 77 -18.08 -0.31 0.72
CA VAL A 77 -19.24 -0.35 1.63
C VAL A 77 -20.20 0.81 1.40
N SER A 78 -19.67 1.97 1.06
CA SER A 78 -20.45 3.21 1.00
C SER A 78 -21.45 3.27 -0.16
N ARG A 79 -21.41 2.27 -1.05
CA ARG A 79 -22.12 2.30 -2.34
C ARG A 79 -22.74 0.96 -2.72
N PHE A 80 -23.31 0.22 -1.76
CA PHE A 80 -24.08 -1.00 -2.04
C PHE A 80 -25.28 -0.81 -3.00
N SER A 81 -25.62 0.42 -3.37
CA SER A 81 -26.71 0.77 -4.30
C SER A 81 -26.27 1.18 -5.71
N THR A 82 -24.96 1.31 -5.99
CA THR A 82 -24.45 1.75 -7.31
C THR A 82 -23.18 0.99 -7.67
N PRO A 83 -22.90 0.71 -8.97
CA PRO A 83 -21.64 0.09 -9.37
C PRO A 83 -20.47 0.88 -8.79
N VAL A 84 -19.63 0.22 -7.98
CA VAL A 84 -18.47 0.86 -7.35
C VAL A 84 -17.48 1.19 -8.45
N ASP A 85 -17.18 2.48 -8.66
CA ASP A 85 -16.03 2.85 -9.46
C ASP A 85 -14.77 2.55 -8.65
N ILE A 86 -14.08 1.47 -9.01
CA ILE A 86 -12.85 1.01 -8.37
C ILE A 86 -11.80 2.12 -8.34
N SER A 87 -11.77 2.99 -9.35
CA SER A 87 -10.88 4.16 -9.39
C SER A 87 -11.10 5.08 -8.19
N GLU A 88 -12.34 5.30 -7.78
CA GLU A 88 -12.66 6.19 -6.65
C GLU A 88 -12.28 5.57 -5.30
N THR A 89 -12.50 4.27 -5.14
CA THR A 89 -12.05 3.52 -3.94
C THR A 89 -10.54 3.67 -3.77
N ILE A 90 -9.80 3.59 -4.88
CA ILE A 90 -8.34 3.61 -4.89
C ILE A 90 -7.78 5.00 -4.71
N MET A 91 -8.37 6.00 -5.39
CA MET A 91 -8.05 7.40 -5.12
C MET A 91 -8.24 7.74 -3.64
N THR A 92 -9.36 7.31 -3.04
CA THR A 92 -9.62 7.62 -1.63
C THR A 92 -8.67 6.89 -0.69
N HIS A 93 -8.34 5.63 -1.00
CA HIS A 93 -7.32 4.88 -0.28
C HIS A 93 -5.98 5.63 -0.27
N TYR A 94 -5.45 6.00 -1.44
CA TYR A 94 -4.16 6.69 -1.53
C TYR A 94 -4.20 8.11 -0.96
N ALA A 95 -5.32 8.84 -1.09
CA ALA A 95 -5.49 10.13 -0.42
C ALA A 95 -5.38 9.98 1.11
N GLY A 96 -6.01 8.96 1.69
CA GLY A 96 -5.87 8.62 3.10
C GLY A 96 -4.42 8.29 3.48
N GLN A 97 -3.72 7.51 2.66
CA GLN A 97 -2.33 7.14 2.91
C GLN A 97 -1.36 8.32 2.82
N ILE A 98 -1.61 9.25 1.91
CA ILE A 98 -0.86 10.50 1.81
C ILE A 98 -1.01 11.31 3.09
N VAL A 99 -2.23 11.46 3.61
CA VAL A 99 -2.47 12.14 4.89
C VAL A 99 -1.79 11.41 6.04
N ASN A 100 -1.88 10.08 6.08
CA ASN A 100 -1.24 9.24 7.09
C ASN A 100 0.29 9.35 7.07
N SER A 101 0.88 9.62 5.91
CA SER A 101 2.33 9.77 5.77
C SER A 101 2.86 10.90 6.66
N LEU A 102 2.05 11.92 6.98
CA LEU A 102 2.44 12.98 7.92
C LEU A 102 2.79 12.44 9.33
N CYS A 103 2.29 11.27 9.72
CA CYS A 103 2.67 10.63 10.97
C CYS A 103 4.17 10.27 11.03
N ILE A 104 4.85 10.16 9.88
CA ILE A 104 6.30 9.90 9.80
C ILE A 104 7.10 10.97 10.55
N LEU A 105 6.64 12.22 10.54
CA LEU A 105 7.28 13.33 11.26
C LEU A 105 7.44 13.06 12.77
N PHE A 106 6.56 12.23 13.34
CA PHE A 106 6.58 11.86 14.76
C PHE A 106 7.22 10.49 15.01
N ILE A 107 7.37 9.66 13.98
CA ILE A 107 7.89 8.29 14.05
C ILE A 107 9.42 8.28 13.83
N VAL A 108 9.92 9.15 12.94
CA VAL A 108 11.31 9.24 12.51
C VAL A 108 11.89 10.61 12.88
N PRO A 109 12.31 10.84 14.13
CA PRO A 109 12.72 12.17 14.60
C PRO A 109 14.04 12.65 14.01
N ASN A 110 14.91 11.75 13.55
CA ASN A 110 16.29 12.08 13.14
C ASN A 110 16.38 12.52 11.67
N GLU A 111 15.51 12.01 10.80
CA GLU A 111 15.46 12.34 9.37
C GLU A 111 14.02 12.47 8.83
N PRO A 112 13.13 13.20 9.54
CA PRO A 112 11.69 13.15 9.31
C PRO A 112 11.29 13.58 7.90
N ILE A 113 11.98 14.57 7.33
CA ILE A 113 11.62 15.14 6.03
C ILE A 113 12.03 14.23 4.88
N GLU A 114 13.24 13.64 4.91
CA GLU A 114 13.67 12.73 3.86
C GLU A 114 12.79 11.47 3.84
N THR A 115 12.52 10.88 5.00
CA THR A 115 11.60 9.74 5.13
C THR A 115 10.19 10.07 4.72
N LEU A 116 9.68 11.24 5.08
CA LEU A 116 8.38 11.69 4.61
C LEU A 116 8.36 11.80 3.08
N VAL A 117 9.34 12.47 2.45
CA VAL A 117 9.36 12.70 1.01
C VAL A 117 9.44 11.39 0.23
N ARG A 118 10.29 10.45 0.64
CA ARG A 118 10.42 9.16 -0.04
C ARG A 118 9.19 8.28 0.15
N TRP A 119 8.62 8.23 1.36
CA TRP A 119 7.41 7.47 1.64
C TRP A 119 6.19 8.04 0.91
N PHE A 120 6.02 9.37 0.96
CA PHE A 120 4.99 10.10 0.24
C PHE A 120 5.15 9.88 -1.27
N GLY A 121 6.36 10.02 -1.79
CA GLY A 121 6.68 9.82 -3.19
C GLY A 121 6.37 8.39 -3.65
N SER A 122 6.69 7.40 -2.82
CA SER A 122 6.34 5.99 -3.06
C SER A 122 4.82 5.83 -3.13
N THR A 123 4.09 6.35 -2.15
CA THR A 123 2.62 6.29 -2.09
C THR A 123 1.97 6.98 -3.30
N LEU A 124 2.50 8.14 -3.72
CA LEU A 124 1.99 8.88 -4.87
C LEU A 124 2.26 8.15 -6.19
N LEU A 125 3.47 7.63 -6.35
CA LEU A 125 3.86 6.88 -7.55
C LEU A 125 3.05 5.58 -7.67
N ASP A 126 2.82 4.90 -6.55
CA ASP A 126 1.96 3.72 -6.45
C ASP A 126 0.53 4.03 -6.91
N ALA A 127 -0.05 5.14 -6.45
CA ALA A 127 -1.37 5.61 -6.87
C ALA A 127 -1.44 5.87 -8.39
N ILE A 128 -0.44 6.56 -8.94
CA ILE A 128 -0.38 6.90 -10.37
C ILE A 128 -0.29 5.62 -11.21
N ILE A 129 0.60 4.70 -10.85
CA ILE A 129 0.79 3.46 -11.60
C ILE A 129 -0.44 2.59 -11.51
N TRP A 130 -1.01 2.42 -10.31
CA TRP A 130 -2.20 1.60 -10.11
C TRP A 130 -3.37 2.13 -10.95
N LEU A 131 -3.70 3.42 -10.82
CA LEU A 131 -4.80 4.04 -11.57
C LEU A 131 -4.54 4.04 -13.08
N GLY A 132 -3.30 4.28 -13.50
CA GLY A 132 -2.90 4.24 -14.91
C GLY A 132 -3.10 2.85 -15.52
N LEU A 133 -2.56 1.81 -14.88
CA LEU A 133 -2.69 0.43 -15.35
C LEU A 133 -4.15 -0.03 -15.34
N TYR A 134 -4.91 0.27 -14.30
CA TYR A 134 -6.33 -0.07 -14.24
C TYR A 134 -7.14 0.60 -15.34
N ASN A 135 -6.95 1.90 -15.58
CA ASN A 135 -7.69 2.62 -16.62
C ASN A 135 -7.32 2.15 -18.04
N LEU A 136 -6.05 1.80 -18.28
CA LEU A 136 -5.63 1.19 -19.54
C LEU A 136 -6.28 -0.18 -19.74
N LEU A 137 -6.25 -1.03 -18.71
CA LEU A 137 -6.81 -2.38 -18.80
C LEU A 137 -8.33 -2.36 -18.90
N ARG A 138 -9.00 -1.45 -18.20
CA ARG A 138 -10.45 -1.21 -18.31
C ARG A 138 -10.87 -0.87 -19.75
N GLN A 139 -10.05 -0.10 -20.48
CA GLN A 139 -10.34 0.27 -21.86
C GLN A 139 -10.00 -0.85 -22.85
N ALA A 140 -8.88 -1.54 -22.64
CA ALA A 140 -8.39 -2.56 -23.57
C ALA A 140 -9.04 -3.95 -23.39
N ALA A 141 -9.39 -4.30 -22.16
CA ALA A 141 -9.86 -5.63 -21.77
C ALA A 141 -10.82 -5.56 -20.56
N PRO A 142 -12.03 -5.01 -20.72
CA PRO A 142 -12.96 -4.72 -19.62
C PRO A 142 -13.33 -5.96 -18.77
N ASP A 143 -13.37 -7.15 -19.38
CA ASP A 143 -13.66 -8.42 -18.69
C ASP A 143 -12.65 -8.74 -17.58
N PHE A 144 -11.39 -8.28 -17.71
CA PHE A 144 -10.34 -8.49 -16.70
C PHE A 144 -10.56 -7.61 -15.46
N THR A 145 -11.30 -6.51 -15.60
CA THR A 145 -11.54 -5.55 -14.51
C THR A 145 -12.86 -5.77 -13.78
N GLY A 146 -13.67 -6.75 -14.20
CA GLY A 146 -14.87 -7.17 -13.48
C GLY A 146 -16.06 -6.21 -13.61
N ILE A 147 -16.06 -5.30 -14.59
CA ILE A 147 -17.15 -4.32 -14.80
C ILE A 147 -18.52 -5.00 -14.99
N ASN A 148 -18.53 -6.23 -15.49
CA ASN A 148 -19.73 -7.06 -15.66
C ASN A 148 -19.82 -8.23 -14.65
N HIS A 149 -18.75 -8.52 -13.92
CA HIS A 149 -18.64 -9.65 -12.98
C HIS A 149 -17.74 -9.26 -11.79
N THR A 150 -18.34 -8.75 -10.71
CA THR A 150 -17.64 -8.28 -9.51
C THR A 150 -17.08 -9.41 -8.64
N THR A 151 -17.41 -10.67 -8.94
CA THR A 151 -16.95 -11.84 -8.20
C THR A 151 -16.35 -12.88 -9.15
N GLY A 152 -15.03 -12.96 -9.22
CA GLY A 152 -14.34 -13.94 -10.06
C GLY A 152 -12.84 -13.94 -9.79
N ILE A 153 -12.19 -15.07 -10.11
CA ILE A 153 -10.73 -15.23 -9.95
C ILE A 153 -9.94 -14.28 -10.87
N LEU A 154 -10.50 -13.92 -12.03
CA LEU A 154 -9.82 -13.09 -13.02
C LEU A 154 -9.63 -11.63 -12.52
N PRO A 155 -10.67 -10.89 -12.09
CA PRO A 155 -10.49 -9.58 -11.46
C PRO A 155 -9.56 -9.60 -10.23
N PHE A 156 -9.65 -10.65 -9.42
CA PHE A 156 -8.75 -10.84 -8.28
C PHE A 156 -7.27 -10.90 -8.69
N LEU A 157 -6.93 -11.77 -9.65
CA LEU A 157 -5.56 -11.89 -10.16
C LEU A 157 -5.10 -10.60 -10.83
N THR A 158 -5.99 -9.93 -11.57
CA THR A 158 -5.70 -8.66 -12.21
C THR A 158 -5.32 -7.58 -11.19
N TYR A 159 -6.10 -7.39 -10.13
CA TYR A 159 -5.76 -6.39 -9.10
C TYR A 159 -4.48 -6.75 -8.35
N LEU A 160 -4.22 -8.04 -8.12
CA LEU A 160 -2.99 -8.51 -7.52
C LEU A 160 -1.77 -8.17 -8.39
N ILE A 161 -1.84 -8.41 -9.71
CA ILE A 161 -0.75 -8.10 -10.65
C ILE A 161 -0.52 -6.59 -10.75
N ILE A 162 -1.58 -5.79 -10.88
CA ILE A 162 -1.46 -4.32 -10.92
C ILE A 162 -0.79 -3.81 -9.64
N SER A 163 -1.23 -4.31 -8.48
CA SER A 163 -0.68 -3.91 -7.18
C SER A 163 0.78 -4.33 -7.05
N LEU A 164 1.15 -5.53 -7.50
CA LEU A 164 2.53 -6.00 -7.49
C LEU A 164 3.43 -5.08 -8.32
N LEU A 165 3.00 -4.70 -9.53
CA LEU A 165 3.76 -3.79 -10.39
C LEU A 165 3.87 -2.39 -9.77
N ALA A 166 2.77 -1.86 -9.26
CA ALA A 166 2.72 -0.53 -8.66
C ALA A 166 3.62 -0.44 -7.41
N HIS A 167 3.54 -1.41 -6.51
CA HIS A 167 4.41 -1.47 -5.34
C HIS A 167 5.88 -1.76 -5.68
N SER A 168 6.16 -2.59 -6.69
CA SER A 168 7.53 -2.87 -7.12
C SER A 168 8.22 -1.61 -7.66
N VAL A 169 7.53 -0.84 -8.51
CA VAL A 169 8.11 0.38 -9.08
C VAL A 169 8.21 1.49 -8.04
N SER A 170 7.16 1.70 -7.23
CA SER A 170 7.17 2.72 -6.19
C SER A 170 8.19 2.43 -5.08
N GLY A 171 8.41 1.16 -4.74
CA GLY A 171 9.36 0.74 -3.72
C GLY A 171 10.82 1.09 -4.05
N LEU A 172 11.15 1.36 -5.32
CA LEU A 172 12.51 1.75 -5.72
C LEU A 172 12.96 3.04 -5.03
N LEU A 173 12.03 3.94 -4.68
CA LEU A 173 12.34 5.17 -3.95
C LEU A 173 12.84 4.91 -2.52
N LEU A 174 12.65 3.70 -1.99
CA LEU A 174 13.01 3.28 -0.64
C LEU A 174 14.34 2.50 -0.58
N LEU A 175 15.06 2.35 -1.69
CA LEU A 175 16.27 1.50 -1.75
C LEU A 175 17.48 2.06 -0.96
N ASP A 176 17.63 3.37 -0.86
CA ASP A 176 18.82 3.98 -0.23
C ASP A 176 18.86 3.83 1.29
N TYR A 177 17.74 3.50 1.94
CA TYR A 177 17.69 3.31 3.39
C TYR A 177 18.50 2.14 3.93
N ALA A 178 18.85 1.18 3.08
CA ALA A 178 19.72 0.08 3.46
C ALA A 178 21.20 0.38 3.20
N ALA A 179 21.51 1.30 2.28
CA ALA A 179 22.88 1.64 1.93
C ALA A 179 23.54 2.58 2.96
N THR A 180 22.73 3.33 3.71
CA THR A 180 23.18 4.16 4.85
C THR A 180 23.25 3.38 6.18
N GLY A 181 22.83 2.12 6.18
CA GLY A 181 23.10 1.18 7.26
C GLY A 181 24.58 0.81 7.25
N LEU A 182 25.40 1.64 7.91
CA LEU A 182 26.63 1.17 8.55
C LEU A 182 26.30 -0.12 9.31
N ASP A 183 27.23 -1.08 9.21
CA ASP A 183 27.25 -2.38 9.87
C ASP A 183 26.60 -2.43 11.27
N GLU A 184 26.23 -3.65 11.66
CA GLU A 184 25.91 -4.11 13.04
C GLU A 184 24.42 -3.95 13.45
N THR A 185 23.67 -5.00 13.78
CA THR A 185 23.98 -6.21 14.56
C THR A 185 22.99 -7.35 14.23
N PRO A 186 23.41 -8.62 14.41
CA PRO A 186 22.49 -9.76 14.42
C PRO A 186 21.79 -9.85 15.79
N GLU A 187 20.45 -9.89 15.79
CA GLU A 187 19.64 -10.48 16.88
C GLU A 187 19.16 -11.87 16.45
#